data_AF-A0A172Q4B5-F1
#
_entry.id   AF-A0A172Q4B5-F1
#
_cell.length_a   1.000
_cell.length_b   1.000
_cell.length_c   1.000
_cell.angle_alpha   90.00
_cell.angle_beta   90.00
_cell.angle_gamma   90.00
#
_symmetry.space_group_name_H-M   'P 1'
#
loop_
_entity.id
_entity.type
_entity.pdbx_description
1 polymer ?
#
loop_
_entity_poly.entity_id
_entity_poly.type
_entity_poly.pdbx_seq_one_letter_code
_entity_poly.pdbx_strand_id
1 'polypeptide(L)'
;WTMVAGGGASVVYADTIADFAGVEDLANYGEYSGGPTTGETKFYAETIFDLMTRYNDPRGKVLIIGGAIANFTDVAKTFTGLSKHFENYADKLKAHNTEIYVRRGGPNY
;
A
#
# COMPACT_ATOMS: atom_id res chain seq x y z
N TRP A 1 -1.74 2.50 -7.41
CA TRP A 1 -1.88 1.31 -6.55
C TRP A 1 -2.07 1.74 -5.11
N THR A 2 -2.93 1.05 -4.37
CA THR A 2 -3.24 1.40 -2.98
C THR A 2 -3.07 0.19 -2.07
N MET A 3 -2.41 0.41 -0.93
CA MET A 3 -2.33 -0.52 0.19
C MET A 3 -2.74 0.27 1.44
N VAL A 4 -4.04 0.35 1.70
CA VAL A 4 -4.61 1.25 2.71
C VAL A 4 -5.14 0.47 3.89
N ALA A 5 -4.85 0.95 5.10
CA ALA A 5 -5.27 0.29 6.31
C ALA A 5 -6.54 0.91 6.92
N GLY A 6 -7.60 0.10 7.01
CA GLY A 6 -8.93 0.46 7.49
C GLY A 6 -9.91 0.74 6.35
N GLY A 7 -11.06 0.05 6.35
CA GLY A 7 -12.08 0.18 5.29
C GLY A 7 -12.63 1.60 5.07
N GLY A 8 -12.83 2.38 6.13
CA GLY A 8 -13.24 3.78 5.97
C GLY A 8 -12.17 4.64 5.29
N ALA A 9 -10.89 4.39 5.63
CA ALA A 9 -9.79 5.10 5.01
C ALA A 9 -9.62 4.69 3.54
N SER A 10 -9.74 3.41 3.19
CA SER A 10 -9.59 2.97 1.80
C SER A 10 -10.60 3.63 0.85
N VAL A 11 -11.84 3.85 1.29
CA VAL A 11 -12.84 4.61 0.52
C VAL A 11 -12.37 6.05 0.31
N VAL A 12 -11.98 6.76 1.37
CA VAL A 12 -11.54 8.15 1.27
C VAL A 12 -10.32 8.31 0.35
N TYR A 13 -9.36 7.38 0.41
CA TYR A 13 -8.21 7.39 -0.49
C TYR A 13 -8.64 7.14 -1.95
N ALA A 14 -9.54 6.19 -2.21
CA ALA A 14 -10.04 5.92 -3.55
C ALA A 14 -10.81 7.11 -4.14
N ASP A 15 -11.69 7.74 -3.36
CA ASP A 15 -12.43 8.94 -3.76
C ASP A 15 -11.45 10.08 -4.11
N THR A 16 -10.45 10.31 -3.25
CA THR A 16 -9.43 11.35 -3.49
C THR A 16 -8.63 11.07 -4.77
N ILE A 17 -8.27 9.81 -5.03
CA ILE A 17 -7.55 9.45 -6.27
C ILE A 17 -8.43 9.68 -7.49
N ALA A 18 -9.70 9.27 -7.43
CA ALA A 18 -10.65 9.47 -8.52
C ALA A 18 -10.85 10.97 -8.82
N ASP A 19 -10.91 11.82 -7.79
CA ASP A 19 -11.08 13.26 -7.93
C ASP A 19 -9.86 13.98 -8.54
N PHE A 20 -8.63 13.57 -8.18
CA PHE A 20 -7.41 14.30 -8.59
C PHE A 20 -6.65 13.66 -9.76
N ALA A 21 -6.68 12.33 -9.89
CA ALA A 21 -5.89 11.59 -10.87
C ALA A 21 -6.74 10.84 -11.91
N GLY A 22 -8.06 10.77 -11.72
CA GLY A 22 -8.96 10.00 -12.58
C GLY A 22 -9.11 8.54 -12.13
N VAL A 23 -10.28 7.96 -12.39
CA VAL A 23 -10.61 6.58 -11.98
C VAL A 23 -9.87 5.54 -12.81
N GLU A 24 -9.52 5.88 -14.04
CA GLU A 24 -8.78 5.04 -14.99
C GLU A 24 -7.36 4.68 -14.52
N ASP A 25 -6.75 5.53 -13.68
CA ASP A 25 -5.43 5.30 -13.11
C ASP A 25 -5.49 4.60 -11.73
N LEU A 26 -6.69 4.31 -11.21
CA LEU A 26 -6.89 3.54 -9.99
C LEU A 26 -6.81 2.03 -10.26
N ALA A 27 -5.60 1.47 -10.11
CA ALA A 27 -5.34 0.06 -10.39
C ALA A 27 -6.06 -0.96 -9.48
N ASN A 28 -6.39 -0.58 -8.24
CA ASN A 28 -7.02 -1.49 -7.28
C ASN A 28 -7.81 -0.75 -6.20
N TYR A 29 -8.77 -1.45 -5.60
CA TYR A 29 -9.43 -1.06 -4.35
C TYR A 29 -9.35 -2.22 -3.36
N GLY A 30 -8.95 -1.94 -2.13
CA GLY A 30 -8.80 -2.94 -1.09
C GLY A 30 -8.25 -2.34 0.19
N GLU A 31 -8.33 -3.11 1.27
CA GLU A 31 -7.90 -2.68 2.59
C GLU A 31 -7.32 -3.83 3.42
N TYR A 32 -6.59 -3.46 4.47
CA TYR A 32 -6.25 -4.37 5.56
C TYR A 32 -6.59 -3.71 6.92
N SER A 33 -7.27 -4.45 7.80
CA SER A 33 -7.68 -3.93 9.11
C SER A 33 -7.84 -5.06 10.14
N GLY A 34 -8.31 -4.74 11.34
CA GLY A 34 -8.54 -5.75 12.39
C GLY A 34 -7.30 -6.20 13.16
N GLY A 35 -6.17 -5.50 13.02
CA GLY A 35 -4.92 -5.84 13.73
C GLY A 35 -4.22 -7.07 13.15
N PRO A 36 -3.91 -7.07 11.84
CA PRO A 36 -3.29 -8.22 11.20
C PRO A 36 -1.87 -8.45 11.74
N THR A 37 -1.44 -9.70 11.65
CA THR A 37 -0.09 -10.13 11.97
C THR A 37 0.91 -9.64 10.92
N THR A 38 2.20 -9.73 11.26
CA THR A 38 3.30 -9.48 10.33
C THR A 38 3.25 -10.40 9.10
N GLY A 39 2.84 -11.67 9.27
CA GLY A 39 2.74 -12.64 8.18
C GLY A 39 1.60 -12.35 7.21
N GLU A 40 0.43 -11.97 7.72
CA GLU A 40 -0.72 -11.58 6.88
C GLU A 40 -0.42 -10.29 6.11
N THR A 41 0.15 -9.28 6.78
CA THR A 41 0.56 -8.03 6.14
C THR A 41 1.60 -8.27 5.05
N LYS A 42 2.54 -9.19 5.29
CA LYS A 42 3.55 -9.61 4.31
C LYS A 42 2.89 -10.22 3.06
N PHE A 43 2.01 -11.20 3.24
CA PHE A 43 1.34 -11.88 2.12
C PHE A 43 0.51 -10.91 1.28
N TYR A 44 -0.18 -9.97 1.94
CA TYR A 44 -0.93 -8.93 1.26
C TYR A 44 -0.01 -8.02 0.42
N ALA A 45 1.10 -7.53 1.01
CA ALA A 45 2.07 -6.69 0.30
C ALA A 45 2.70 -7.42 -0.89
N GLU A 46 3.07 -8.69 -0.73
CA GLU A 46 3.64 -9.52 -1.80
C GLU A 46 2.72 -9.60 -3.01
N THR A 47 1.42 -9.79 -2.77
CA THR A 47 0.41 -9.85 -3.83
C THR A 47 0.34 -8.52 -4.59
N ILE A 48 0.35 -7.38 -3.89
CA ILE A 48 0.33 -6.05 -4.53
C ILE A 48 1.61 -5.81 -5.33
N PHE A 49 2.79 -6.14 -4.78
CA PHE A 49 4.06 -5.94 -5.45
C PHE A 49 4.20 -6.80 -6.71
N ASP A 50 3.76 -8.07 -6.66
CA ASP A 50 3.72 -8.93 -7.84
C ASP A 50 2.83 -8.31 -8.92
N LEU A 51 1.58 -7.99 -8.59
CA LEU A 51 0.60 -7.44 -9.54
C LEU A 51 1.10 -6.13 -10.18
N MET A 52 1.64 -5.22 -9.39
CA MET A 52 2.11 -3.93 -9.89
C MET A 52 3.40 -4.02 -10.71
N THR A 53 4.12 -5.14 -10.68
CA THR A 53 5.37 -5.34 -11.43
C THR A 53 5.24 -6.32 -12.62
N ARG A 54 4.01 -6.65 -13.05
CA ARG A 54 3.81 -7.53 -14.24
C ARG A 54 4.03 -6.84 -15.58
N TYR A 55 3.74 -5.53 -15.67
CA TYR A 55 3.82 -4.76 -16.92
C TYR A 55 4.41 -3.37 -16.63
N ASN A 56 5.14 -2.80 -17.59
CA ASN A 56 5.64 -1.42 -17.48
C ASN A 56 4.55 -0.40 -17.85
N ASP A 57 4.57 0.75 -17.19
CA ASP A 57 3.84 1.95 -17.60
C ASP A 57 4.89 3.03 -17.91
N PRO A 58 4.85 3.68 -19.09
CA PRO A 58 5.83 4.71 -19.47
C PRO A 58 5.85 5.91 -18.52
N ARG A 59 4.77 6.14 -17.76
CA ARG A 59 4.67 7.21 -16.75
C ARG A 59 5.30 6.82 -15.40
N GLY A 60 5.70 5.56 -15.24
CA GLY A 60 6.01 4.99 -13.92
C GLY A 60 4.74 4.63 -13.15
N LYS A 61 4.89 4.29 -11.87
CA LYS A 61 3.78 3.84 -11.02
C LYS A 61 3.83 4.48 -9.65
N VAL A 62 2.67 4.67 -9.06
CA VAL A 62 2.55 5.17 -7.68
C VAL A 62 1.93 4.10 -6.79
N LEU A 63 2.56 3.85 -5.65
CA LEU A 63 2.01 3.06 -4.54
C LEU A 63 1.74 3.98 -3.34
N ILE A 64 0.48 4.03 -2.94
CA ILE A 64 0.05 4.76 -1.74
C ILE A 64 -0.15 3.75 -0.60
N ILE A 65 0.71 3.85 0.41
CA ILE A 65 0.61 3.08 1.65
C ILE A 65 0.02 3.99 2.72
N GLY A 66 -1.30 3.91 2.86
CA GLY A 66 -2.09 4.88 3.59
C GLY A 66 -2.86 4.29 4.75
N GLY A 67 -3.59 5.15 5.44
CA GLY A 67 -4.61 4.76 6.39
C GLY A 67 -4.84 5.82 7.46
N ALA A 68 -5.99 5.73 8.14
CA ALA A 68 -6.31 6.58 9.28
C ALA A 68 -5.35 6.34 10.47
N ILE A 69 -5.55 7.08 11.57
CA ILE A 69 -4.86 6.79 12.84
C ILE A 69 -5.50 5.53 13.42
N ALA A 70 -4.72 4.46 13.60
CA ALA A 70 -5.24 3.19 14.10
C ALA A 70 -5.56 3.28 15.60
N ASN A 71 -6.65 2.65 16.03
CA ASN A 71 -7.01 2.58 17.46
C ASN A 71 -6.22 1.50 18.21
N PHE A 72 -6.01 0.33 17.58
CA PHE A 72 -5.42 -0.85 18.24
C PHE A 72 -4.41 -1.61 17.37
N THR A 73 -4.28 -1.28 16.07
CA THR A 73 -3.30 -1.92 15.20
C THR A 73 -1.90 -1.42 15.53
N ASP A 74 -0.98 -2.34 15.77
CA ASP A 74 0.44 -2.06 15.99
C ASP A 74 1.13 -1.72 14.66
N VAL A 75 1.43 -0.44 14.46
CA VAL A 75 1.98 0.06 13.19
C VAL A 75 3.37 -0.53 12.96
N ALA A 76 4.25 -0.55 13.97
CA ALA A 76 5.58 -1.15 13.87
C ALA A 76 5.53 -2.62 13.41
N LYS A 77 4.61 -3.45 13.92
CA LYS A 77 4.47 -4.86 13.48
C LYS A 77 4.07 -5.00 12.03
N THR A 78 3.11 -4.19 11.59
CA THR A 78 2.65 -4.22 10.19
C THR A 78 3.75 -3.73 9.24
N PHE A 79 4.44 -2.64 9.59
CA PHE A 79 5.53 -2.07 8.79
C PHE A 79 6.79 -2.93 8.79
N THR A 80 7.10 -3.65 9.87
CA THR A 80 8.21 -4.62 9.88
C THR A 80 7.99 -5.73 8.84
N GLY A 81 6.74 -6.17 8.66
CA GLY A 81 6.38 -7.14 7.63
C GLY A 81 6.58 -6.58 6.22
N LEU A 82 6.20 -5.32 6.02
CA LEU A 82 6.34 -4.60 4.77
C LEU A 82 7.81 -4.34 4.38
N SER A 83 8.63 -3.85 5.30
CA SER A 83 10.04 -3.47 5.04
C SER A 83 10.87 -4.64 4.51
N LYS A 84 10.70 -5.84 5.08
CA LYS A 84 11.39 -7.06 4.62
C LYS A 84 11.05 -7.43 3.17
N HIS A 85 9.95 -6.96 2.62
CA HIS A 85 9.57 -7.22 1.23
C HIS A 85 9.91 -6.10 0.28
N PHE A 86 10.06 -4.87 0.76
CA PHE A 86 10.75 -3.87 -0.02
C PHE A 86 12.16 -4.32 -0.38
N GLU A 87 12.89 -4.97 0.53
CA GLU A 87 14.21 -5.53 0.21
C GLU A 87 14.17 -6.54 -0.95
N ASN A 88 13.18 -7.44 -0.96
CA ASN A 88 13.04 -8.48 -1.99
C ASN A 88 12.56 -7.94 -3.35
N TYR A 89 11.73 -6.88 -3.33
CA TYR A 89 11.13 -6.31 -4.53
C TYR A 89 11.77 -5.00 -4.98
N ALA A 90 12.79 -4.50 -4.27
CA ALA A 90 13.41 -3.20 -4.52
C ALA A 90 13.82 -3.03 -5.99
N ASP A 91 14.51 -4.02 -6.55
CA ASP A 91 15.01 -3.93 -7.93
C ASP A 91 13.87 -3.97 -8.95
N LYS A 92 12.82 -4.78 -8.70
CA LYS A 92 11.61 -4.77 -9.54
C LYS A 92 10.87 -3.44 -9.45
N LEU A 93 10.66 -2.91 -8.24
CA LEU A 93 9.97 -1.64 -8.05
C LEU A 93 10.72 -0.47 -8.71
N LYS A 94 12.06 -0.46 -8.61
CA LYS A 94 12.93 0.49 -9.33
C LYS A 94 12.84 0.34 -10.84
N ALA A 95 12.87 -0.90 -11.36
CA ALA A 95 12.74 -1.17 -12.80
C ALA A 95 11.41 -0.70 -13.38
N HIS A 96 10.34 -0.68 -12.56
CA HIS A 96 9.02 -0.16 -12.92
C HIS A 96 8.82 1.34 -12.60
N ASN A 97 9.89 2.06 -12.23
CA ASN A 97 9.84 3.47 -11.81
C ASN A 97 8.73 3.75 -10.78
N THR A 98 8.70 2.94 -9.72
CA THR A 98 7.67 3.03 -8.69
C THR A 98 8.03 4.07 -7.64
N GLU A 99 7.14 5.04 -7.44
CA GLU A 99 7.17 5.97 -6.31
C GLU A 99 6.25 5.49 -5.18
N ILE A 100 6.71 5.61 -3.94
CA ILE A 100 5.99 5.12 -2.76
C ILE A 100 5.71 6.28 -1.82
N TYR A 101 4.44 6.52 -1.52
CA TYR A 101 3.99 7.54 -0.57
C TYR A 101 3.39 6.87 0.66
N VAL A 102 3.85 7.27 1.84
CA VAL A 102 3.49 6.61 3.10
C VAL A 102 2.86 7.61 4.05
N ARG A 103 1.66 7.30 4.54
CA ARG A 103 1.02 8.02 5.65
C ARG A 103 0.31 7.03 6.56
N ARG A 104 0.82 6.88 7.78
CA ARG A 104 0.17 6.07 8.82
C ARG A 104 0.36 6.70 10.19
N GLY A 105 -0.62 6.50 11.08
CA GLY A 105 -0.52 6.82 12.50
C GLY A 105 -1.20 5.72 13.32
N GLY A 106 -0.92 5.67 14.63
CA GLY A 106 -1.46 4.68 15.55
C GLY A 106 -0.43 4.24 16.59
N PRO A 107 -0.71 3.18 17.36
CA PRO A 107 0.25 2.59 18.29
C PRO A 107 1.57 2.23 17.60
N ASN A 108 2.69 2.71 18.15
CA ASN A 108 4.05 2.46 17.66
C ASN A 108 4.29 2.87 16.19
N TYR A 109 3.75 4.02 15.77
CA TYR A 109 3.96 4.55 14.41
C TYR A 109 5.33 5.21 14.22
#